data_AF-A0A7S1GJJ4-F1
#
_entry.id   AF-A0A7S1GJJ4-F1
#
_cell.length_a   1.000
_cell.length_b   1.000
_cell.length_c   1.000
_cell.angle_alpha   90.00
_cell.angle_beta   90.00
_cell.angle_gamma   90.00
#
_symmetry.space_group_name_H-M   'P 1'
#
loop_
_entity.id
_entity.type
_entity.pdbx_description
1 polymer ?
#
loop_
_entity_poly.entity_id
_entity_poly.type
_entity_poly.pdbx_seq_one_letter_code
_entity_poly.pdbx_strand_id
1 'polypeptide(L)'
;ADAQGDPSAAYKGNNLFYVSMYDHFHQRGYVRNIQGAPMCACAEQMPVVSRSDCTEMDVDQRLDFHYDGTTLSMSVERIAIAFNACQGVNRKGNNQNNDLFSYANRLYQEDRLSA
;
A
#
# COMPACT_ATOMS: atom_id res chain seq x y z
N ALA A 1 6.91 2.55 9.47
CA ALA A 1 6.03 2.60 8.29
C ALA A 1 5.18 3.86 8.42
N ASP A 2 5.13 4.64 7.35
CA ASP A 2 4.49 5.96 7.20
C ASP A 2 5.14 7.08 8.02
N ALA A 3 6.33 7.51 7.60
CA ALA A 3 6.90 8.77 8.08
C ALA A 3 5.98 9.94 7.70
N GLN A 4 5.86 10.95 8.57
CA GLN A 4 4.88 12.05 8.49
C GLN A 4 5.08 13.05 7.31
N GLY A 5 5.73 12.64 6.24
CA GLY A 5 5.85 13.35 4.97
C GLY A 5 5.93 12.43 3.74
N ASP A 6 5.70 11.13 3.91
CA ASP A 6 5.70 10.15 2.82
C ASP A 6 4.37 10.28 2.04
N PRO A 7 4.37 10.43 0.70
CA PRO A 7 3.14 10.54 -0.09
C PRO A 7 2.21 9.33 0.10
N SER A 8 2.77 8.17 0.46
CA SER A 8 1.99 6.98 0.83
C SER A 8 1.04 7.23 2.01
N ALA A 9 1.41 8.07 2.97
CA ALA A 9 0.56 8.42 4.09
C ALA A 9 -0.61 9.33 3.68
N ALA A 10 -0.38 10.24 2.72
CA ALA A 10 -1.39 11.17 2.21
C ALA A 10 -2.45 10.45 1.36
N TYR A 11 -2.05 9.45 0.56
CA TYR A 11 -2.93 8.73 -0.37
C TYR A 11 -3.32 7.32 0.09
N LYS A 12 -3.12 6.99 1.38
CA LYS A 12 -3.53 5.69 1.95
C LYS A 12 -4.99 5.33 1.70
N GLY A 13 -5.88 6.33 1.68
CA GLY A 13 -7.30 6.13 1.39
C GLY A 13 -7.54 5.66 -0.05
N ASN A 14 -6.78 6.20 -1.00
CA ASN A 14 -6.85 5.80 -2.41
C ASN A 14 -6.37 4.36 -2.59
N ASN A 15 -5.28 3.98 -1.91
CA ASN A 15 -4.80 2.59 -1.94
C ASN A 15 -5.83 1.63 -1.36
N LEU A 16 -6.39 1.96 -0.18
CA LEU A 16 -7.42 1.13 0.44
C LEU A 16 -8.64 0.95 -0.47
N PHE A 17 -9.11 2.02 -1.10
CA PHE A 17 -10.23 1.96 -2.05
C PHE A 17 -9.88 1.12 -3.30
N TYR A 18 -8.70 1.32 -3.87
CA TYR A 18 -8.26 0.58 -5.06
C TYR A 18 -8.24 -0.93 -4.81
N VAL A 19 -7.59 -1.38 -3.72
CA VAL A 19 -7.48 -2.81 -3.41
C VAL A 19 -8.85 -3.41 -3.07
N SER A 20 -9.64 -2.73 -2.24
CA SER A 20 -10.90 -3.30 -1.74
C SER A 20 -12.03 -3.25 -2.78
N MET A 21 -12.29 -2.08 -3.35
CA MET A 21 -13.49 -1.84 -4.16
C MET A 21 -13.23 -2.03 -5.65
N TYR A 22 -12.08 -1.60 -6.15
CA TYR A 22 -11.79 -1.67 -7.57
C TYR A 22 -11.21 -3.03 -7.98
N ASP A 23 -10.12 -3.47 -7.37
CA ASP A 23 -9.44 -4.72 -7.75
C ASP A 23 -10.22 -5.94 -7.23
N HIS A 24 -10.34 -6.12 -5.91
CA HIS A 24 -10.94 -7.32 -5.35
C HIS A 24 -12.45 -7.42 -5.60
N PHE A 25 -13.21 -6.36 -5.32
CA PHE A 25 -14.67 -6.40 -5.49
C PHE A 25 -15.09 -6.32 -6.96
N HIS A 26 -14.69 -5.27 -7.68
CA HIS A 26 -15.19 -5.00 -9.04
C HIS A 26 -14.48 -5.82 -10.14
N GLN A 27 -13.14 -5.83 -10.19
CA GLN A 27 -12.42 -6.53 -11.27
C GLN A 27 -12.38 -8.05 -11.07
N ARG A 28 -11.98 -8.51 -9.87
CA ARG A 28 -11.81 -9.94 -9.59
C ARG A 28 -13.09 -10.63 -9.11
N GLY A 29 -14.09 -9.85 -8.69
CA GLY A 29 -15.37 -10.40 -8.25
C GLY A 29 -15.28 -11.20 -6.95
N TYR A 30 -14.38 -10.85 -6.04
CA TYR A 30 -14.30 -11.42 -4.69
C TYR A 30 -15.48 -10.93 -3.86
N VAL A 31 -16.63 -11.53 -4.15
CA VAL A 31 -17.91 -11.24 -3.51
C VAL A 31 -18.41 -12.50 -2.82
N ARG A 32 -19.08 -12.31 -1.67
CA ARG A 32 -19.73 -13.36 -0.86
C ARG A 32 -18.75 -14.24 -0.07
N ASN A 33 -19.33 -15.09 0.76
CA ASN A 33 -18.60 -16.02 1.62
C ASN A 33 -17.98 -17.14 0.79
N ILE A 34 -16.70 -17.41 1.02
CA ILE A 34 -16.05 -18.65 0.57
C ILE A 34 -16.38 -19.74 1.58
N GLN A 35 -16.53 -21.00 1.14
CA GLN A 35 -16.75 -22.11 2.09
C GLN A 35 -15.59 -22.22 3.07
N GLY A 36 -15.89 -22.18 4.37
CA GLY A 36 -14.87 -22.17 5.43
C GLY A 36 -14.22 -20.80 5.68
N ALA A 37 -14.66 -19.74 4.98
CA ALA A 37 -14.21 -18.37 5.19
C ALA A 37 -15.40 -17.39 5.03
N PRO A 38 -16.33 -17.39 6.00
CA PRO A 38 -17.42 -16.41 6.02
C PRO A 38 -16.86 -14.99 6.25
N MET A 39 -17.40 -14.01 5.53
CA MET A 39 -17.05 -12.59 5.68
C MET A 39 -17.37 -12.06 7.09
N CYS A 40 -18.36 -12.66 7.75
CA CYS A 40 -18.77 -12.35 9.11
C CYS A 40 -18.93 -13.65 9.90
N ALA A 41 -17.97 -13.97 10.77
CA ALA A 41 -18.07 -15.03 11.77
C ALA A 41 -17.06 -14.81 12.89
N CYS A 42 -17.05 -15.70 13.88
CA CYS A 42 -16.06 -15.71 14.95
C CYS A 42 -14.65 -15.93 14.39
N ALA A 43 -13.64 -15.35 15.03
CA ALA A 43 -12.25 -15.40 14.57
C ALA A 43 -11.70 -16.84 14.48
N GLU A 44 -12.20 -17.75 15.33
CA GLU A 44 -11.82 -19.17 15.34
C GLU A 44 -12.31 -19.93 14.10
N GLN A 45 -13.28 -19.39 13.39
CA GLN A 45 -13.82 -19.96 12.15
C GLN A 45 -13.18 -19.32 10.89
N MET A 46 -12.32 -18.32 11.05
CA MET A 46 -11.58 -17.75 9.93
C MET A 46 -10.46 -18.70 9.49
N PRO A 47 -10.23 -18.88 8.18
CA PRO A 47 -9.13 -19.71 7.70
C PRO A 47 -7.78 -19.11 8.09
N VAL A 48 -6.80 -19.97 8.31
CA VAL A 48 -5.41 -19.53 8.52
C VAL A 48 -4.87 -18.95 7.21
N VAL A 49 -4.52 -17.67 7.22
CA VAL A 49 -3.88 -17.00 6.08
C VAL A 49 -2.38 -17.27 6.14
N SER A 50 -1.88 -18.11 5.24
CA SER A 50 -0.45 -18.44 5.14
C SER A 50 0.35 -17.44 4.31
N ARG A 51 -0.33 -16.68 3.45
CA ARG A 51 0.25 -15.68 2.55
C ARG A 51 -0.73 -14.52 2.36
N SER A 52 -0.24 -13.31 2.51
CA SER A 52 -0.93 -12.08 2.10
C SER A 52 -0.13 -11.39 1.00
N ASP A 53 -0.77 -11.11 -0.12
CA ASP A 53 -0.18 -10.32 -1.19
C ASP A 53 -0.18 -8.84 -0.81
N CYS A 54 0.91 -8.14 -1.13
CA CYS A 54 1.10 -6.74 -0.79
C CYS A 54 0.94 -5.85 -2.03
N THR A 55 0.21 -4.74 -1.87
CA THR A 55 0.04 -3.69 -2.89
C THR A 55 0.65 -2.38 -2.39
N GLU A 56 1.55 -1.80 -3.19
CA GLU A 56 2.23 -0.54 -2.93
C GLU A 56 1.75 0.51 -3.94
N MET A 57 1.71 1.77 -3.50
CA MET A 57 1.38 2.90 -4.38
C MET A 57 2.66 3.62 -4.79
N ASP A 58 2.78 3.90 -6.08
CA ASP A 58 3.80 4.77 -6.65
C ASP A 58 3.14 6.10 -7.01
N VAL A 59 3.63 7.18 -6.41
CA VAL A 59 2.96 8.48 -6.41
C VAL A 59 3.87 9.50 -7.08
N ASP A 60 3.48 9.92 -8.29
CA ASP A 60 4.13 10.98 -9.05
C ASP A 60 3.38 12.30 -8.83
N GLN A 61 4.01 13.23 -8.13
CA GLN A 61 3.44 14.56 -7.85
C GLN A 61 4.31 15.66 -8.43
N ARG A 62 3.66 16.58 -9.12
CA ARG A 62 4.29 17.78 -9.64
C ARG A 62 3.71 19.00 -8.93
N LEU A 63 4.59 19.69 -8.22
CA LEU A 63 4.28 20.88 -7.43
C LEU A 63 4.92 22.09 -8.09
N ASP A 64 4.12 23.12 -8.31
CA ASP A 64 4.58 24.42 -8.78
C ASP A 64 4.73 25.36 -7.59
N PHE A 65 5.90 25.98 -7.51
CA PHE A 65 6.20 26.98 -6.50
C PHE A 65 6.28 28.35 -7.17
N HIS A 66 5.51 29.30 -6.64
CA HIS A 66 5.55 30.68 -7.09
C HIS A 66 5.87 31.60 -5.93
N TYR A 67 6.92 32.40 -6.10
CA TYR A 67 7.41 33.35 -5.12
C TYR A 67 7.38 34.76 -5.68
N ASP A 68 6.67 35.66 -5.00
CA ASP A 68 6.47 37.06 -5.43
C ASP A 68 7.41 38.07 -4.73
N GLY A 69 8.37 37.60 -3.93
CA GLY A 69 9.24 38.43 -3.09
C GLY A 69 8.77 38.57 -1.64
N THR A 70 7.52 38.21 -1.33
CA THR A 70 6.94 38.26 0.02
C THR A 70 6.23 36.97 0.42
N THR A 71 5.57 36.32 -0.53
CA THR A 71 4.73 35.15 -0.33
C THR A 71 5.26 34.01 -1.17
N LEU A 72 5.45 32.85 -0.53
CA LEU A 72 5.65 31.58 -1.21
C LEU A 72 4.30 30.89 -1.35
N SER A 73 3.84 30.73 -2.58
CA SER A 73 2.61 29.98 -2.90
C SER A 73 2.98 28.65 -3.56
N MET A 74 2.21 27.62 -3.25
CA MET A 74 2.37 26.28 -3.79
C MET A 74 1.06 25.86 -4.45
N SER A 75 1.13 25.39 -5.70
CA SER A 75 0.01 24.78 -6.41
C SER A 75 0.37 23.36 -6.84
N VAL A 76 -0.61 22.48 -6.81
CA VAL A 76 -0.45 21.11 -7.32
C VAL A 76 -0.77 21.13 -8.81
N GLU A 77 0.23 20.90 -9.66
CA GLU A 77 0.06 20.83 -11.11
C GLU A 77 -0.51 19.47 -11.53
N ARG A 78 0.03 18.38 -10.95
CA ARG A 78 -0.36 17.01 -11.29
C ARG A 78 -0.16 16.05 -10.12
N ILE A 79 -1.08 15.11 -9.99
CA ILE A 79 -0.92 13.91 -9.17
C ILE A 79 -1.28 12.70 -10.04
N ALA A 80 -0.36 11.75 -10.19
CA ALA A 80 -0.60 10.44 -10.76
C ALA A 80 -0.26 9.37 -9.74
N ILE A 81 -1.16 8.40 -9.54
CA ILE A 81 -0.98 7.30 -8.60
C ILE A 81 -1.07 6.00 -9.38
N ALA A 82 0.00 5.20 -9.33
CA ALA A 82 0.03 3.84 -9.84
C ALA A 82 -0.01 2.85 -8.67
N PHE A 83 -0.65 1.70 -8.88
CA PHE A 83 -0.76 0.63 -7.89
C PHE A 83 -0.03 -0.60 -8.40
N ASN A 84 0.99 -1.05 -7.67
CA ASN A 84 1.86 -2.14 -8.07
C ASN A 84 1.96 -3.20 -6.97
N ALA A 85 2.39 -4.40 -7.35
CA ALA A 85 2.79 -5.40 -6.38
C ALA A 85 4.04 -4.92 -5.62
N CYS A 86 4.03 -5.10 -4.30
CA CYS A 86 5.20 -4.77 -3.47
C CYS A 86 6.43 -5.57 -3.90
N GLN A 87 7.60 -4.94 -3.83
CA GLN A 87 8.87 -5.61 -4.05
C GLN A 87 9.45 -6.04 -2.71
N GLY A 88 9.35 -7.31 -2.35
CA GLY A 88 9.89 -7.81 -1.09
C GLY A 88 11.33 -8.27 -1.19
N VAL A 89 12.03 -8.39 -0.06
CA VAL A 89 13.36 -9.02 0.02
C VAL A 89 13.35 -10.15 1.03
N ASN A 90 14.28 -11.09 0.86
CA ASN A 90 14.54 -12.12 1.87
C ASN A 90 15.40 -11.56 3.02
N ARG A 91 15.60 -12.35 4.07
CA ARG A 91 16.49 -12.00 5.21
C ARG A 91 17.95 -11.75 4.82
N LYS A 92 18.36 -12.15 3.61
CA LYS A 92 19.71 -11.93 3.07
C LYS A 92 19.79 -10.70 2.16
N GLY A 93 18.70 -9.94 2.02
CA GLY A 93 18.62 -8.74 1.17
C GLY A 93 18.42 -9.01 -0.32
N ASN A 94 18.20 -10.26 -0.75
CA ASN A 94 17.93 -10.56 -2.16
C ASN A 94 16.45 -10.31 -2.47
N ASN A 95 16.18 -9.80 -3.68
CA ASN A 95 14.82 -9.68 -4.20
C ASN A 95 14.05 -11.00 -4.05
N GLN A 96 12.86 -10.89 -3.49
CA GLN A 96 11.95 -11.99 -3.26
C GLN A 96 10.55 -11.62 -3.78
N ASN A 97 9.60 -12.48 -3.46
CA ASN A 97 8.18 -12.42 -3.70
C ASN A 97 7.52 -11.11 -3.21
N ASN A 98 6.28 -10.89 -3.65
CA ASN A 98 5.45 -9.73 -3.35
C ASN A 98 4.56 -9.90 -2.11
N ASP A 99 4.88 -10.84 -1.23
CA ASP A 99 4.11 -11.05 0.00
C ASP A 99 4.46 -10.03 1.08
N LEU A 100 3.53 -9.83 2.01
CA LEU A 100 3.67 -8.87 3.09
C LEU A 100 4.89 -9.14 3.97
N PHE A 101 5.27 -10.41 4.16
CA PHE A 101 6.41 -10.77 4.98
C PHE A 101 7.73 -10.36 4.32
N SER A 102 7.91 -10.65 3.03
CA SER A 102 9.07 -10.18 2.26
C SER A 102 9.13 -8.66 2.17
N TYR A 103 7.98 -7.97 2.08
CA TYR A 103 7.93 -6.51 2.14
C TYR A 103 8.33 -5.96 3.52
N ALA A 104 7.81 -6.53 4.61
CA ALA A 104 8.18 -6.12 5.96
C ALA A 104 9.68 -6.33 6.25
N ASN A 105 10.28 -7.40 5.73
CA ASN A 105 11.73 -7.61 5.80
C ASN A 105 12.52 -6.52 5.06
N ARG A 106 11.99 -5.98 3.95
CA ARG A 106 12.59 -4.85 3.24
C ARG A 106 12.58 -3.62 4.14
N LEU A 107 11.42 -3.27 4.69
CA LEU A 107 11.28 -2.11 5.57
C LEU A 107 12.14 -2.22 6.83
N TYR A 108 12.32 -3.42 7.38
CA TYR A 108 13.21 -3.66 8.51
C TYR A 108 14.68 -3.40 8.15
N GLN A 109 15.12 -3.86 6.97
CA GLN A 109 16.49 -3.61 6.49
C GLN A 109 16.73 -2.16 6.07
N GLU A 110 15.68 -1.44 5.68
CA GLU A 110 15.72 0.00 5.36
C GLU A 110 15.59 0.89 6.62
N ASP A 111 15.57 0.32 7.84
CA ASP A 111 15.34 1.05 9.10
C ASP A 111 14.00 1.82 9.15
N ARG A 112 13.02 1.41 8.32
CA ARG A 112 11.66 1.99 8.28
C ARG A 112 10.67 1.25 9.17
N LEU A 113 11.07 0.13 9.77
CA LEU A 113 10.29 -0.69 10.68
C LEU A 113 11.21 -1.18 11.82
N SER A 114 10.78 -1.02 13.07
CA SER A 114 11.48 -1.59 14.24
C SER A 114 10.95 -2.97 14.59
N ALA A 115 11.80 -3.79 15.23
CA ALA A 115 11.42 -5.08 15.80
C ALA A 115 10.45 -4.93 16.98
#